data_AF-A0A5N0TH29-F1
#
_entry.id   AF-A0A5N0TH29-F1
#
_cell.length_a   1.000
_cell.length_b   1.000
_cell.length_c   1.000
_cell.angle_alpha   90.00
_cell.angle_beta   90.00
_cell.angle_gamma   90.00
#
_symmetry.space_group_name_H-M   'P 1'
#
loop_
_entity.id
_entity.type
_entity.pdbx_description
1 polymer ?
#
loop_
_entity_poly.entity_id
_entity_poly.type
_entity_poly.pdbx_seq_one_letter_code
_entity_poly.pdbx_strand_id
1 'polypeptide(L)'
;MVTKSVRVKINSPAAAAVMQQAGVAADLASRGERISAAAGPGHEVKVTKNRDRVVVFVRTATPEAREGEANRRALTRAIDAGR
;
A
#
# COMPACT_ATOMS: atom_id res chain seq x y z
N MET A 1 -22.95 -40.40 -5.28
CA MET A 1 -22.91 -39.51 -4.09
C MET A 1 -23.39 -38.13 -4.51
N VAL A 2 -24.42 -37.59 -3.86
CA VAL A 2 -24.84 -36.19 -4.06
C VAL A 2 -23.94 -35.33 -3.19
N THR A 3 -22.99 -34.60 -3.79
CA THR A 3 -22.19 -33.60 -3.08
C THR A 3 -23.12 -32.44 -2.71
N LYS A 4 -23.45 -32.31 -1.41
CA LYS A 4 -24.10 -31.11 -0.90
C LYS A 4 -23.20 -29.92 -1.22
N SER A 5 -23.72 -28.91 -1.91
CA SER A 5 -22.96 -27.72 -2.25
C SER A 5 -22.65 -26.93 -0.96
N VAL A 6 -21.37 -26.81 -0.63
CA VAL A 6 -20.92 -25.99 0.49
C VAL A 6 -20.79 -24.55 0.01
N ARG A 7 -21.48 -23.62 0.67
CA ARG A 7 -21.34 -22.18 0.42
C ARG A 7 -20.41 -21.56 1.45
N VAL A 8 -19.22 -21.16 1.00
CA VAL A 8 -18.29 -20.35 1.80
C VAL A 8 -18.63 -18.87 1.59
N LYS A 9 -18.75 -18.11 2.68
CA LYS A 9 -18.93 -16.65 2.65
C LYS A 9 -17.88 -15.99 3.52
N ILE A 10 -17.35 -14.87 3.04
CA ILE A 10 -16.44 -14.02 3.83
C ILE A 10 -17.26 -13.22 4.83
N ASN A 11 -16.78 -13.17 6.07
CA ASN A 11 -17.27 -12.23 7.07
C ASN A 11 -16.65 -10.85 6.79
N SER A 12 -17.30 -10.05 5.95
CA SER A 12 -16.77 -8.75 5.53
C SER A 12 -16.48 -7.78 6.69
N PRO A 13 -17.33 -7.68 7.74
CA PRO A 13 -16.99 -6.89 8.93
C PRO A 13 -15.70 -7.33 9.61
N ALA A 14 -15.53 -8.64 9.82
CA ALA A 14 -14.31 -9.17 10.45
C ALA A 14 -13.08 -8.95 9.56
N ALA A 15 -13.22 -9.12 8.25
CA ALA A 15 -12.12 -8.85 7.31
C ALA A 15 -11.68 -7.37 7.34
N ALA A 16 -12.64 -6.43 7.35
CA ALA A 16 -12.33 -5.01 7.49
C ALA A 16 -11.67 -4.69 8.84
N ALA A 17 -12.12 -5.32 9.93
CA ALA A 17 -11.49 -5.14 11.25
C ALA A 17 -10.01 -5.56 11.23
N VAL A 18 -9.68 -6.68 10.59
CA VAL A 18 -8.28 -7.14 10.42
C VAL A 18 -7.45 -6.14 9.62
N MET A 19 -7.96 -5.65 8.49
CA MET A 19 -7.27 -4.66 7.64
C MET A 19 -7.07 -3.28 8.29
N GLN A 20 -7.66 -3.06 9.46
CA GLN A 20 -7.58 -1.82 10.23
C GLN A 20 -6.68 -1.92 11.48
N GLN A 21 -6.09 -3.10 11.73
CA GLN A 21 -5.24 -3.33 12.90
C GLN A 21 -3.92 -2.56 12.81
N ALA A 22 -3.35 -2.23 13.97
CA ALA A 22 -2.08 -1.51 14.07
C ALA A 22 -0.92 -2.25 13.38
N GLY A 23 -0.90 -3.59 13.42
CA GLY A 23 0.11 -4.38 12.72
C GLY A 23 0.07 -4.20 11.20
N VAL A 24 -1.12 -4.07 10.61
CA VAL A 24 -1.27 -3.78 9.17
C VAL A 24 -0.78 -2.37 8.86
N ALA A 25 -1.09 -1.40 9.72
CA ALA A 25 -0.58 -0.03 9.55
C ALA A 25 0.95 0.04 9.59
N ALA A 26 1.57 -0.66 10.55
CA ALA A 26 3.03 -0.71 10.68
C ALA A 26 3.71 -1.40 9.49
N ASP A 27 3.16 -2.53 9.01
CA ASP A 27 3.67 -3.20 7.82
C ASP A 27 3.58 -2.30 6.59
N LEU A 28 2.42 -1.67 6.34
CA LEU A 28 2.25 -0.75 5.21
C LEU A 28 3.14 0.49 5.30
N ALA A 29 3.36 1.04 6.51
CA ALA A 29 4.31 2.13 6.72
C ALA A 29 5.72 1.73 6.31
N SER A 30 6.20 0.58 6.81
CA SER A 30 7.52 0.04 6.48
C SER A 30 7.69 -0.19 4.97
N ARG A 31 6.66 -0.73 4.30
CA ARG A 31 6.66 -0.89 2.83
C ARG A 31 6.75 0.46 2.10
N GLY A 32 5.96 1.45 2.54
CA GLY A 32 5.99 2.79 1.97
C GLY A 32 7.35 3.48 2.11
N GLU A 33 7.99 3.33 3.27
CA GLU A 33 9.34 3.85 3.52
C GLU A 33 10.38 3.20 2.62
N ARG A 34 10.34 1.87 2.43
CA ARG A 34 11.22 1.16 1.49
C ARG A 34 11.06 1.65 0.05
N ILE A 35 9.83 1.84 -0.40
CA ILE A 35 9.53 2.38 -1.74
C ILE A 35 10.07 3.81 -1.86
N SER A 36 9.81 4.68 -0.88
CA SER A 36 10.29 6.06 -0.89
C SER A 36 11.81 6.15 -0.92
N ALA A 37 12.49 5.34 -0.10
CA ALA A 37 13.94 5.28 -0.07
C ALA A 37 14.53 4.82 -1.41
N ALA A 38 13.92 3.81 -2.05
CA ALA A 38 14.34 3.33 -3.36
C ALA A 38 14.03 4.31 -4.51
N ALA A 39 12.94 5.09 -4.41
CA ALA A 39 12.57 6.11 -5.38
C ALA A 39 13.49 7.35 -5.30
N GLY A 40 14.14 7.57 -4.15
CA GLY A 40 15.10 8.65 -3.92
C GLY A 40 14.48 9.94 -3.38
N PRO A 41 15.26 11.03 -3.30
CA PRO A 41 14.81 12.30 -2.72
C PRO A 41 13.54 12.86 -3.37
N GLY A 42 12.76 13.62 -2.60
CA GLY A 42 11.55 14.29 -3.07
C GLY A 42 10.29 13.41 -3.10
N HIS A 43 10.33 12.22 -2.49
CA HIS A 43 9.16 11.37 -2.25
C HIS A 43 8.74 11.44 -0.78
N GLU A 44 7.43 11.47 -0.55
CA GLU A 44 6.85 11.47 0.79
C GLU A 44 5.92 10.28 1.00
N VAL A 45 5.91 9.75 2.23
CA VAL A 45 5.07 8.64 2.65
C VAL A 45 3.95 9.16 3.54
N LYS A 46 2.71 8.76 3.24
CA LYS A 46 1.54 9.07 4.06
C LYS A 46 0.73 7.81 4.33
N VAL A 47 0.63 7.45 5.61
CA VAL A 47 -0.28 6.39 6.07
C VAL A 47 -1.63 7.02 6.40
N THR A 48 -2.72 6.39 5.98
CA THR A 48 -4.08 6.87 6.24
C THR A 48 -5.02 5.69 6.41
N LYS A 49 -6.07 5.87 7.21
CA LYS A 49 -7.13 4.89 7.40
C LYS A 49 -8.33 5.30 6.56
N ASN A 50 -8.68 4.48 5.58
CA ASN A 50 -9.92 4.61 4.81
C ASN A 50 -11.08 3.92 5.54
N ARG A 51 -12.28 3.94 4.94
CA ARG A 51 -13.49 3.33 5.51
C ARG A 51 -13.30 1.86 5.91
N ASP A 52 -12.57 1.10 5.11
CA ASP A 52 -12.48 -0.36 5.20
C ASP A 52 -11.08 -0.88 5.54
N ARG A 53 -10.02 -0.07 5.39
CA ARG A 53 -8.63 -0.52 5.53
C ARG A 53 -7.65 0.60 5.78
N VAL A 54 -6.47 0.27 6.28
CA VAL A 54 -5.30 1.15 6.23
C VAL A 54 -4.71 1.14 4.81
N VAL A 55 -4.23 2.30 4.38
CA VAL A 55 -3.55 2.51 3.10
C VAL A 55 -2.27 3.32 3.33
N VAL A 56 -1.29 3.11 2.46
CA VAL A 56 -0.08 3.93 2.39
C VAL A 56 0.00 4.56 1.01
N PHE A 57 0.32 5.85 0.96
CA PHE A 57 0.59 6.59 -0.26
C PHE A 57 2.07 6.96 -0.28
N VAL A 58 2.72 6.74 -1.42
CA VAL A 58 4.03 7.32 -1.73
C VAL A 58 3.81 8.25 -2.91
N ARG A 59 4.18 9.53 -2.76
CA ARG A 59 3.94 10.55 -3.79
C ARG A 59 5.15 11.44 -4.00
N THR A 60 5.23 12.02 -5.19
CA THR A 60 6.24 13.02 -5.55
C THR A 60 5.89 14.38 -4.93
N ALA A 61 6.69 14.79 -3.95
CA ALA A 61 6.51 16.03 -3.21
C ALA A 61 7.16 17.23 -3.92
N THR A 62 8.23 17.01 -4.70
CA THR A 62 8.99 18.09 -5.35
C THR A 62 8.86 18.07 -6.88
N PRO A 63 9.11 19.21 -7.56
CA PRO A 63 9.16 19.28 -9.02
C PRO A 63 10.15 18.29 -9.64
N GLU A 64 11.33 18.13 -9.04
CA GLU A 64 12.39 17.25 -9.54
C GLU A 64 11.98 15.78 -9.46
N ALA A 65 11.28 15.39 -8.39
CA ALA A 65 10.73 14.04 -8.25
C ALA A 65 9.61 13.79 -9.26
N ARG A 66 8.76 14.80 -9.55
CA ARG A 66 7.73 14.72 -10.60
C ARG A 66 8.35 14.54 -11.99
N GLU A 67 9.39 15.31 -12.30
CA GLU A 67 10.14 15.18 -13.55
C GLU A 67 10.84 13.81 -13.63
N GLY A 68 11.43 13.35 -12.54
CA GLY A 68 12.04 12.02 -12.43
C GLY A 68 11.04 10.89 -12.65
N GLU A 69 9.82 11.02 -12.15
CA GLU A 69 8.74 10.06 -12.46
C GLU A 69 8.33 10.15 -13.93
N ALA A 70 8.10 11.35 -14.47
CA ALA A 70 7.67 11.54 -15.86
C ALA A 70 8.67 10.98 -16.88
N ASN A 71 9.96 11.21 -16.66
CA ASN A 71 11.01 10.86 -17.62
C ASN A 71 11.63 9.48 -17.36
N ARG A 72 11.71 9.05 -16.10
CA ARG A 72 12.47 7.85 -15.70
C ARG A 72 11.66 6.83 -14.91
N ARG A 73 10.39 7.11 -14.60
CA ARG A 73 9.52 6.25 -13.79
C ARG A 73 10.15 5.88 -12.44
N ALA A 74 10.80 6.86 -11.80
CA ALA A 74 11.59 6.66 -10.58
C ALA A 74 10.78 6.00 -9.45
N LEU A 75 9.56 6.49 -9.18
CA LEU A 75 8.66 5.90 -8.19
C LEU A 75 8.05 4.59 -8.69
N THR A 76 7.60 4.54 -9.93
CA THR A 76 6.97 3.33 -10.49
C THR A 76 7.92 2.14 -10.48
N ARG A 77 9.21 2.34 -10.78
CA ARG A 77 10.24 1.29 -10.72
C ARG A 77 10.60 0.88 -9.29
N ALA A 78 10.36 1.76 -8.32
CA ALA A 78 10.66 1.50 -6.91
C ALA A 78 9.55 0.71 -6.17
N ILE A 79 8.38 0.48 -6.80
CA ILE A 79 7.24 -0.21 -6.16
C ILE A 79 7.63 -1.58 -5.60
N ASP A 80 8.49 -2.33 -6.30
CA ASP A 80 8.88 -3.68 -5.87
C ASP A 80 9.76 -3.68 -4.62
N ALA A 81 10.38 -2.56 -4.24
CA ALA A 81 11.11 -2.44 -2.97
C ALA A 81 10.21 -2.62 -1.74
N GLY A 82 8.88 -2.46 -1.91
CA GLY A 82 7.89 -2.67 -0.87
C GLY A 82 7.40 -4.12 -0.71
N ARG A 83 7.90 -5.08 -1.49
CA ARG A 83 7.47 -6.49 -1.39
C ARG A 83 8.04 -7.20 -0.17
#